data_AF-A0A8D2N748-F1
#
_entry.id   AF-A0A8D2N748-F1
#
_cell.length_a   1.000
_cell.length_b   1.000
_cell.length_c   1.000
_cell.angle_alpha   90.00
_cell.angle_beta   90.00
_cell.angle_gamma   90.00
#
_symmetry.space_group_name_H-M   'P 1'
#
loop_
_entity.id
_entity.type
_entity.pdbx_description
1 polymer ?
#
loop_
_entity_poly.entity_id
_entity_poly.type
_entity_poly.pdbx_seq_one_letter_code
_entity_poly.pdbx_strand_id
1 'polypeptide(L)'
;MDEIVFGDTARVGEILSIRARVDIQVEFSMEVGIEVVVEDVLTNAEKIVSVAYATYGTEPLGGAQIELKPIELQSEEDYLEYFLSLDRSIIRTGYFEAFQQVMQESSDEDPSKAEQSISTEHTHVQSTEAVLHSHTGHQGNTSAGQIMDWVQMVASISASRLCRSRPILKEINRFAFWHPSIEYDHLVFKASVNNTFHSSVEVGVRVEAFTCGEWILDCPHPRHVCSAFLIFSALDDKGEPLTFPRVRPTTQDDVRRFYGAIARKRVLFNSKCVLSAKADKPSDAWDSDNQAYLSYKNIAALTYMVDKTRWKIASDKTQDNIKVFTHEDGATVSVKVEMAVKVPFHAAAFLLSDFKLRPRWDKHYSSCEVLEDVNKREKIYHVISGPTAGCQPMDFVILVSQRQPCQPQMPYTVAVRSVAHKAMPPLLEYSRHQVLCSGFQIHSTSSNSCTVYYLLRLPTGTADKAADASSPVEDTALACIRFLESEYMERWV
;
A
#
# COMPACT_ATOMS: atom_id res chain seq x y z
N MET A 1 -1.52 5.50 -16.10
CA MET A 1 -0.90 4.17 -15.97
C MET A 1 -0.40 4.03 -14.55
N ASP A 2 -0.67 2.90 -13.89
CA ASP A 2 -0.19 2.66 -12.54
C ASP A 2 1.30 2.30 -12.51
N GLU A 3 1.83 2.06 -11.31
CA GLU A 3 3.19 1.62 -11.10
C GLU A 3 3.47 0.29 -11.83
N ILE A 4 4.65 0.20 -12.43
CA ILE A 4 5.14 -1.01 -13.11
C ILE A 4 6.43 -1.45 -12.42
N VAL A 5 6.46 -2.68 -11.89
CA VAL A 5 7.63 -3.25 -11.23
C VAL A 5 8.16 -4.42 -12.04
N PHE A 6 9.47 -4.41 -12.31
CA PHE A 6 10.17 -5.48 -13.02
C PHE A 6 10.88 -6.40 -12.01
N GLY A 7 10.28 -7.57 -11.76
CA GLY A 7 10.80 -8.57 -10.83
C GLY A 7 12.00 -9.36 -11.37
N ASP A 8 12.02 -9.63 -12.68
CA ASP A 8 13.12 -10.31 -13.37
C ASP A 8 13.47 -9.57 -14.69
N THR A 9 14.59 -9.91 -15.31
CA THR A 9 15.04 -9.35 -16.59
C THR A 9 15.09 -10.44 -17.65
N ALA A 10 14.27 -10.28 -18.70
CA ALA A 10 14.29 -11.18 -19.84
C ALA A 10 15.58 -11.04 -20.66
N ARG A 11 16.00 -12.15 -21.26
CA ARG A 11 17.23 -12.27 -22.05
C ARG A 11 16.94 -12.70 -23.48
N VAL A 12 17.88 -12.42 -24.37
CA VAL A 12 17.81 -12.85 -25.76
C VAL A 12 17.72 -14.38 -25.83
N GLY A 13 16.68 -14.89 -26.50
CA GLY A 13 16.41 -16.31 -26.63
C GLY A 13 15.28 -16.83 -25.72
N GLU A 14 14.82 -16.04 -24.75
CA GLU A 14 13.64 -16.35 -23.94
C GLU A 14 12.35 -15.87 -24.63
N ILE A 15 11.21 -16.50 -24.33
CA ILE A 15 9.89 -16.14 -24.87
C ILE A 15 9.16 -15.27 -23.86
N LEU A 16 8.63 -14.13 -24.31
CA LEU A 16 7.76 -13.27 -23.51
C LEU A 16 6.29 -13.52 -23.86
N SER A 17 5.51 -13.90 -22.86
CA SER A 17 4.06 -14.02 -22.94
C SER A 17 3.41 -12.87 -22.19
N ILE A 18 2.66 -12.02 -22.91
CA ILE A 18 1.92 -10.89 -22.35
C ILE A 18 0.44 -11.24 -22.36
N ARG A 19 -0.17 -11.29 -21.18
CA ARG A 19 -1.60 -11.52 -20.98
C ARG A 19 -2.23 -10.22 -20.50
N ALA A 20 -3.35 -9.83 -21.09
CA ALA A 20 -4.08 -8.65 -20.69
C ALA A 20 -5.56 -9.00 -20.49
N ARG A 21 -6.14 -8.49 -19.40
CA ARG A 21 -7.56 -8.68 -19.07
C ARG A 21 -8.15 -7.35 -18.62
N VAL A 22 -9.38 -7.07 -19.02
CA VAL A 22 -10.12 -5.91 -18.52
C VAL A 22 -10.68 -6.28 -17.14
N ASP A 23 -10.24 -5.59 -16.09
CA ASP A 23 -10.65 -5.89 -14.71
C ASP A 23 -11.86 -5.06 -14.28
N ILE A 24 -11.99 -3.82 -14.76
CA ILE A 24 -13.16 -2.97 -14.52
C ILE A 24 -13.46 -2.08 -15.73
N GLN A 25 -14.75 -1.76 -15.91
CA GLN A 25 -15.22 -0.71 -16.80
C GLN A 25 -16.00 0.32 -15.99
N VAL A 26 -15.68 1.60 -16.17
CA VAL A 26 -16.29 2.74 -15.49
C VAL A 26 -16.63 3.80 -16.53
N GLU A 27 -17.91 3.89 -16.90
CA GLU A 27 -18.51 4.87 -17.82
C GLU A 27 -17.74 5.07 -19.15
N PHE A 28 -16.65 5.87 -19.13
CA PHE A 28 -15.78 6.23 -20.27
C PHE A 28 -14.34 5.71 -20.16
N SER A 29 -14.06 4.84 -19.19
CA SER A 29 -12.73 4.29 -18.98
C SER A 29 -12.76 2.82 -18.60
N MET A 30 -11.67 2.11 -18.86
CA MET A 30 -11.48 0.73 -18.45
C MET A 30 -10.10 0.56 -17.81
N GLU A 31 -10.03 -0.24 -16.75
CA GLU A 31 -8.76 -0.70 -16.21
C GLU A 31 -8.42 -2.06 -16.81
N VAL A 32 -7.16 -2.20 -17.23
CA VAL A 32 -6.63 -3.41 -17.84
C VAL A 32 -5.46 -3.88 -16.98
N GLY A 33 -5.60 -5.05 -16.38
CA GLY A 33 -4.51 -5.80 -15.75
C GLY A 33 -3.67 -6.49 -16.82
N ILE A 34 -2.35 -6.38 -16.68
CA ILE A 34 -1.36 -6.88 -17.63
C ILE A 34 -0.37 -7.73 -16.85
N GLU A 35 -0.26 -9.00 -17.22
CA GLU A 35 0.71 -9.94 -16.68
C GLU A 35 1.74 -10.28 -17.78
N VAL A 36 3.02 -10.17 -17.43
CA VAL A 36 4.13 -10.51 -18.33
C VAL A 36 4.90 -11.68 -17.72
N VAL A 37 4.97 -12.77 -18.47
CA VAL A 37 5.69 -14.00 -18.11
C VAL A 37 6.84 -14.21 -19.09
N VAL A 38 7.99 -14.62 -18.58
CA VAL A 38 9.13 -15.05 -19.38
C VAL A 38 9.32 -16.56 -19.25
N GLU A 39 9.56 -17.22 -20.37
CA GLU A 39 9.82 -18.66 -20.48
C GLU A 39 11.21 -18.90 -21.08
N ASP A 40 12.03 -19.67 -20.38
CA ASP A 40 13.31 -20.16 -20.89
C ASP A 40 13.07 -21.42 -21.74
N VAL A 41 13.31 -21.30 -23.05
CA VAL A 41 13.07 -22.37 -24.04
C VAL A 41 13.95 -23.60 -23.83
N LEU A 42 15.09 -23.47 -23.15
CA LEU A 42 16.01 -24.58 -22.89
C LEU A 42 15.60 -25.37 -21.65
N THR A 43 15.06 -24.70 -20.63
CA THR A 43 14.71 -25.31 -19.34
C THR A 43 13.21 -25.49 -19.14
N ASN A 44 12.37 -24.89 -20.00
CA ASN A 44 10.92 -24.72 -19.84
C ASN A 44 10.54 -24.08 -18.49
N ALA A 45 11.45 -23.28 -17.91
CA ALA A 45 11.19 -22.57 -16.66
C ALA A 45 10.44 -21.27 -16.95
N GLU A 46 9.29 -21.09 -16.30
CA GLU A 46 8.49 -19.86 -16.39
C GLU A 46 8.69 -18.98 -15.17
N LYS A 47 8.71 -17.66 -15.37
CA LYS A 47 8.74 -16.66 -14.30
C LYS A 47 7.90 -15.44 -14.65
N ILE A 48 7.21 -14.90 -13.66
CA ILE A 48 6.52 -13.62 -13.79
C ILE A 48 7.55 -12.49 -13.77
N VAL A 49 7.58 -11.70 -14.84
CA VAL A 49 8.45 -10.53 -14.99
C VAL A 49 7.81 -9.30 -14.37
N SER A 50 6.53 -9.08 -14.64
CA SER A 50 5.81 -7.88 -14.22
C SER A 50 4.32 -8.13 -14.18
N VAL A 51 3.65 -7.49 -13.21
CA VAL A 51 2.20 -7.29 -13.19
C VAL A 51 1.97 -5.78 -13.15
N ALA A 52 1.14 -5.26 -14.06
CA ALA A 52 0.91 -3.84 -14.24
C ALA A 52 -0.56 -3.54 -14.53
N TYR A 53 -1.01 -2.33 -14.21
CA TYR A 53 -2.37 -1.90 -14.46
C TYR A 53 -2.39 -0.60 -15.29
N ALA A 54 -3.21 -0.59 -16.33
CA ALA A 54 -3.34 0.55 -17.23
C ALA A 54 -4.80 0.97 -17.37
N THR A 55 -5.05 2.27 -17.30
CA THR A 55 -6.38 2.84 -17.53
C THR A 55 -6.44 3.39 -18.95
N TYR A 56 -7.43 2.94 -19.71
CA TYR A 56 -7.72 3.41 -21.07
C TYR A 56 -9.02 4.20 -21.08
N GLY A 57 -9.02 5.38 -21.69
CA GLY A 57 -10.24 6.16 -21.95
C GLY A 57 -10.84 5.81 -23.32
N THR A 58 -12.15 6.00 -23.47
CA THR A 58 -12.83 5.88 -24.76
C THR A 58 -12.89 7.23 -25.46
N GLU A 59 -12.33 7.30 -26.67
CA GLU A 59 -12.59 8.42 -27.59
C GLU A 59 -13.56 7.96 -28.67
N PRO A 60 -14.79 8.52 -28.72
CA PRO A 60 -15.78 8.08 -29.70
C PRO A 60 -15.45 8.57 -31.11
N LEU A 61 -15.55 7.66 -32.08
CA LEU A 61 -15.54 7.99 -33.51
C LEU A 61 -16.82 8.76 -33.86
N GLY A 62 -16.71 10.08 -34.11
CA GLY A 62 -17.83 10.91 -34.55
C GLY A 62 -18.61 11.64 -33.45
N GLY A 63 -18.07 11.75 -32.23
CA GLY A 63 -18.60 12.64 -31.18
C GLY A 63 -19.80 12.12 -30.37
N ALA A 64 -20.28 10.90 -30.63
CA ALA A 64 -21.32 10.25 -29.81
C ALA A 64 -20.68 9.49 -28.64
N GLN A 65 -20.99 9.88 -27.41
CA GLN A 65 -20.44 9.29 -26.19
C GLN A 65 -20.72 7.76 -26.13
N ILE A 66 -19.67 6.94 -26.01
CA ILE A 66 -19.78 5.48 -25.92
C ILE A 66 -19.85 5.10 -24.44
N GLU A 67 -20.99 4.56 -24.02
CA GLU A 67 -21.15 3.95 -22.70
C GLU A 67 -20.69 2.49 -22.77
N LEU A 68 -19.74 2.13 -21.90
CA LEU A 68 -19.19 0.78 -21.82
C LEU A 68 -20.15 -0.16 -21.05
N LYS A 69 -20.32 -1.39 -21.55
CA LYS A 69 -21.20 -2.39 -20.90
C LYS A 69 -20.52 -2.97 -19.66
N PRO A 70 -21.19 -3.03 -18.49
CA PRO A 70 -20.62 -3.64 -17.29
C PRO A 70 -20.12 -5.07 -17.53
N ILE A 71 -18.96 -5.40 -16.95
CA ILE A 71 -18.39 -6.76 -17.01
C ILE A 71 -19.22 -7.68 -16.11
N GLU A 72 -19.55 -8.87 -16.61
CA GLU A 72 -20.16 -9.93 -15.78
C GLU A 72 -19.09 -10.60 -14.92
N LEU A 73 -19.23 -10.49 -13.59
CA LEU A 73 -18.33 -11.10 -12.62
C LEU A 73 -18.82 -12.50 -12.27
N GLN A 74 -18.04 -13.53 -12.62
CA GLN A 74 -18.47 -14.93 -12.50
C GLN A 74 -17.78 -15.69 -11.36
N SER A 75 -16.53 -15.34 -11.06
CA SER A 75 -15.71 -16.01 -10.03
C SER A 75 -15.40 -15.09 -8.84
N GLU A 76 -15.07 -15.67 -7.68
CA GLU A 76 -14.61 -14.90 -6.52
C GLU A 76 -13.36 -14.06 -6.83
N GLU A 77 -12.49 -14.55 -7.71
CA GLU A 77 -11.31 -13.84 -8.19
C GLU A 77 -11.69 -12.59 -9.00
N ASP A 78 -12.74 -12.66 -9.83
CA ASP A 78 -13.25 -11.51 -10.58
C ASP A 78 -13.79 -10.42 -9.63
N TYR A 79 -14.54 -10.81 -8.60
CA TYR A 79 -15.01 -9.87 -7.59
C TYR A 79 -13.86 -9.22 -6.82
N LEU A 80 -12.84 -9.99 -6.45
CA LEU A 80 -11.66 -9.46 -5.76
C LEU A 80 -10.93 -8.42 -6.62
N GLU A 81 -10.63 -8.76 -7.88
CA GLU A 81 -9.94 -7.85 -8.78
C GLU A 81 -10.78 -6.60 -9.10
N TYR A 82 -12.10 -6.73 -9.18
CA TYR A 82 -13.00 -5.59 -9.29
C TYR A 82 -12.85 -4.62 -8.11
N PHE A 83 -12.85 -5.12 -6.87
CA PHE A 83 -12.66 -4.28 -5.68
C PHE A 83 -11.26 -3.67 -5.60
N LEU A 84 -10.22 -4.44 -5.91
CA LEU A 84 -8.85 -3.94 -5.96
C LEU A 84 -8.70 -2.84 -7.02
N SER A 85 -9.41 -2.96 -8.15
CA SER A 85 -9.43 -1.94 -9.21
C SER A 85 -10.08 -0.63 -8.74
N LEU A 86 -11.16 -0.71 -7.95
CA LEU A 86 -11.76 0.48 -7.34
C LEU A 86 -10.78 1.18 -6.38
N ASP A 87 -10.07 0.41 -5.56
CA ASP A 87 -9.04 0.95 -4.66
C ASP A 87 -7.87 1.57 -5.42
N ARG A 88 -7.38 0.91 -6.48
CA ARG A 88 -6.37 1.47 -7.40
C ARG A 88 -6.87 2.78 -7.99
N SER A 89 -8.15 2.88 -8.35
CA SER A 89 -8.79 4.11 -8.84
C SER A 89 -8.79 5.25 -7.83
N ILE A 90 -9.14 4.97 -6.58
CA ILE A 90 -9.09 5.97 -5.49
C ILE A 90 -7.65 6.46 -5.31
N ILE A 91 -6.68 5.54 -5.29
CA ILE A 91 -5.26 5.90 -5.16
C ILE A 91 -4.80 6.70 -6.39
N ARG A 92 -5.29 6.41 -7.61
CA ARG A 92 -5.01 7.20 -8.83
C ARG A 92 -5.48 8.64 -8.68
N THR A 93 -6.72 8.84 -8.26
CA THR A 93 -7.33 10.17 -8.13
C THR A 93 -6.72 10.98 -7.00
N GLY A 94 -6.47 10.38 -5.84
CA GLY A 94 -5.89 11.04 -4.66
C GLY A 94 -4.37 11.22 -4.69
N TYR A 95 -3.68 10.70 -5.71
CA TYR A 95 -2.22 10.71 -5.78
C TYR A 95 -1.61 12.11 -5.70
N PHE A 96 -2.21 13.07 -6.42
CA PHE A 96 -1.67 14.42 -6.51
C PHE A 96 -1.69 15.12 -5.16
N GLU A 97 -2.80 15.02 -4.43
CA GLU A 97 -2.95 15.59 -3.08
C GLU A 97 -1.99 14.94 -2.09
N ALA A 98 -1.90 13.60 -2.11
CA ALA A 98 -0.96 12.86 -1.26
C ALA A 98 0.50 13.25 -1.53
N PHE A 99 0.88 13.42 -2.80
CA PHE A 99 2.21 13.87 -3.18
C PHE A 99 2.49 15.29 -2.68
N GLN A 100 1.54 16.22 -2.81
CA GLN A 100 1.71 17.59 -2.33
C GLN A 100 1.88 17.67 -0.81
N GLN A 101 1.10 16.89 -0.06
CA GLN A 101 1.21 16.83 1.40
C GLN A 101 2.62 16.38 1.83
N VAL A 102 3.10 15.26 1.28
CA VAL A 102 4.44 14.74 1.61
C VAL A 102 5.53 15.71 1.16
N MET A 103 5.37 16.40 0.03
CA MET A 103 6.31 17.44 -0.41
C MET A 103 6.44 18.59 0.58
N GLN A 104 5.36 19.00 1.25
CA GLN A 104 5.38 20.05 2.28
C GLN A 104 6.07 19.58 3.58
N GLU A 105 5.97 18.29 3.92
CA GLU A 105 6.67 17.70 5.08
C GLU A 105 8.17 17.50 4.82
N SER A 106 8.56 17.32 3.55
CA SER A 106 9.94 16.96 3.15
C SER A 106 10.87 18.17 3.04
N SER A 107 10.36 19.40 3.09
CA SER A 107 11.15 20.62 2.90
C SER A 107 12.08 20.99 4.08
N ASP A 108 12.01 20.25 5.20
CA ASP A 108 12.79 20.53 6.41
C ASP A 108 14.13 19.76 6.50
N GLU A 109 14.41 18.83 5.59
CA GLU A 109 15.67 18.05 5.59
C GLU A 109 16.78 18.77 4.80
N ASP A 110 17.84 19.24 5.46
CA ASP A 110 18.96 19.96 4.83
C ASP A 110 19.81 19.05 3.89
N PRO A 111 19.85 19.31 2.57
CA PRO A 111 20.53 18.47 1.59
C PRO A 111 22.06 18.66 1.58
N SER A 112 22.59 19.61 2.37
CA SER A 112 24.01 20.00 2.34
C SER A 112 24.96 19.12 3.17
N LYS A 113 24.45 18.15 3.95
CA LYS A 113 25.23 17.38 4.93
C LYS A 113 25.93 16.11 4.40
N ALA A 114 25.91 15.83 3.11
CA ALA A 114 26.54 14.62 2.56
C ALA A 114 27.95 14.90 2.03
N GLU A 115 28.97 14.43 2.73
CA GLU A 115 30.35 14.37 2.20
C GLU A 115 30.40 13.46 0.95
N GLN A 116 31.10 13.91 -0.10
CA GLN A 116 31.27 13.24 -1.42
C GLN A 116 30.01 13.15 -2.32
N SER A 117 29.28 14.25 -2.49
CA SER A 117 28.14 14.32 -3.41
C SER A 117 28.50 14.78 -4.84
N ILE A 118 27.88 14.20 -5.87
CA ILE A 118 28.05 14.57 -7.29
C ILE A 118 26.91 15.48 -7.76
N SER A 119 27.20 16.47 -8.62
CA SER A 119 26.18 17.32 -9.26
C SER A 119 25.34 16.53 -10.30
N THR A 120 24.04 16.82 -10.36
CA THR A 120 23.11 16.23 -11.34
C THR A 120 23.27 16.81 -12.76
N GLU A 121 23.98 17.92 -12.93
CA GLU A 121 24.08 18.65 -14.20
C GLU A 121 24.63 17.80 -15.36
N HIS A 122 25.62 16.94 -15.08
CA HIS A 122 26.21 16.07 -16.10
C HIS A 122 25.29 14.91 -16.53
N THR A 123 24.20 14.68 -15.80
CA THR A 123 23.22 13.63 -16.10
C THR A 123 22.13 14.08 -17.06
N HIS A 124 22.03 15.38 -17.38
CA HIS A 124 20.99 15.89 -18.26
C HIS A 124 21.09 15.33 -19.68
N VAL A 125 20.01 14.71 -20.15
CA VAL A 125 19.89 14.21 -21.52
C VAL A 125 18.68 14.86 -22.16
N GLN A 126 18.86 15.31 -23.40
CA GLN A 126 17.77 15.75 -24.25
C GLN A 126 17.79 14.94 -25.55
N SER A 127 16.65 14.37 -25.93
CA SER A 127 16.44 13.80 -27.26
C SER A 127 15.24 14.45 -27.91
N THR A 128 15.22 14.49 -29.23
CA THR A 128 14.08 14.97 -30.01
C THR A 128 13.74 13.93 -31.06
N GLU A 129 12.51 13.43 -31.04
CA GLU A 129 12.01 12.44 -31.99
C GLU A 129 10.87 13.05 -32.81
N ALA A 130 10.89 12.83 -34.13
CA ALA A 130 9.76 13.16 -34.99
C ALA A 130 8.75 12.00 -34.99
N VAL A 131 7.48 12.31 -34.78
CA VAL A 131 6.41 11.30 -34.86
C VAL A 131 6.15 10.98 -36.33
N LEU A 132 6.44 9.73 -36.70
CA LEU A 132 6.18 9.19 -38.02
C LEU A 132 4.88 8.38 -38.00
N HIS A 133 4.33 8.13 -39.18
CA HIS A 133 3.13 7.31 -39.34
C HIS A 133 3.21 5.95 -38.61
N SER A 134 4.37 5.28 -38.66
CA SER A 134 4.62 4.01 -37.98
C SER A 134 4.53 4.08 -36.44
N HIS A 135 4.63 5.27 -35.86
CA HIS A 135 4.53 5.52 -34.43
C HIS A 135 3.10 5.79 -33.98
N THR A 136 2.17 5.94 -34.93
CA THR A 136 0.76 6.26 -34.65
C THR A 136 -0.12 5.02 -34.64
N GLY A 137 -1.14 5.03 -33.79
CA GLY A 137 -2.23 4.05 -33.84
C GLY A 137 -3.22 4.38 -34.96
N HIS A 138 -4.20 3.49 -35.15
CA HIS A 138 -5.23 3.60 -36.19
C HIS A 138 -6.04 4.91 -36.17
N GLN A 139 -6.04 5.63 -35.04
CA GLN A 139 -6.73 6.91 -34.83
C GLN A 139 -5.85 8.14 -35.15
N GLY A 140 -4.59 7.95 -35.57
CA GLY A 140 -3.64 9.04 -35.86
C GLY A 140 -2.91 9.61 -34.63
N ASN A 141 -3.27 9.15 -33.42
CA ASN A 141 -2.56 9.47 -32.19
C ASN A 141 -1.29 8.62 -32.04
N THR A 142 -0.23 9.19 -31.49
CA THR A 142 1.03 8.51 -31.20
C THR A 142 0.78 7.39 -30.17
N SER A 143 1.31 6.20 -30.45
CA SER A 143 1.22 5.06 -29.54
C SER A 143 1.90 5.38 -28.21
N ALA A 144 1.17 5.21 -27.10
CA ALA A 144 1.71 5.37 -25.76
C ALA A 144 2.91 4.46 -25.51
N GLY A 145 2.91 3.24 -26.07
CA GLY A 145 4.03 2.31 -25.98
C GLY A 145 5.30 2.85 -26.64
N GLN A 146 5.17 3.54 -27.78
CA GLN A 146 6.30 4.16 -28.47
C GLN A 146 6.90 5.33 -27.67
N ILE A 147 6.04 6.17 -27.06
CA ILE A 147 6.49 7.24 -26.18
C ILE A 147 7.25 6.66 -24.98
N MET A 148 6.73 5.57 -24.39
CA MET A 148 7.38 4.92 -23.25
C MET A 148 8.72 4.27 -23.58
N ASP A 149 8.88 3.73 -24.78
CA ASP A 149 10.16 3.22 -25.27
C ASP A 149 11.22 4.34 -25.34
N TRP A 150 10.88 5.48 -25.95
CA TRP A 150 11.78 6.63 -25.99
C TRP A 150 12.07 7.21 -24.61
N VAL A 151 11.07 7.31 -23.74
CA VAL A 151 11.25 7.74 -22.33
C VAL A 151 12.26 6.83 -21.63
N GLN A 152 12.11 5.51 -21.74
CA GLN A 152 13.01 4.53 -21.13
C GLN A 152 14.44 4.69 -21.66
N MET A 153 14.60 4.88 -22.97
CA MET A 153 15.91 5.00 -23.60
C MET A 153 16.66 6.24 -23.09
N VAL A 154 16.01 7.41 -23.11
CA VAL A 154 16.61 8.67 -22.64
C VAL A 154 16.90 8.62 -21.13
N ALA A 155 16.02 8.00 -20.34
CA ALA A 155 16.24 7.82 -18.91
C ALA A 155 17.43 6.90 -18.61
N SER A 156 17.58 5.82 -19.36
CA SER A 156 18.70 4.87 -19.24
C SER A 156 20.04 5.57 -19.55
N ILE A 157 20.08 6.43 -20.58
CA ILE A 157 21.26 7.26 -20.89
C ILE A 157 21.59 8.19 -19.71
N SER A 158 20.59 8.86 -19.13
CA SER A 158 20.80 9.70 -17.94
C SER A 158 21.36 8.91 -16.74
N ALA A 159 20.80 7.73 -16.45
CA ALA A 159 21.25 6.86 -15.36
C ALA A 159 22.69 6.36 -15.58
N SER A 160 23.00 5.91 -16.80
CA SER A 160 24.35 5.42 -17.17
C SER A 160 25.43 6.49 -17.00
N ARG A 161 25.13 7.77 -17.27
CA ARG A 161 26.06 8.88 -17.03
C ARG A 161 26.45 9.03 -15.56
N LEU A 162 25.55 8.68 -14.65
CA LEU A 162 25.82 8.72 -13.21
C LEU A 162 26.58 7.49 -12.73
N CYS A 163 26.08 6.28 -13.03
CA CYS A 163 26.67 5.05 -12.49
C CYS A 163 27.91 4.57 -13.24
N ARG A 164 28.15 5.06 -14.47
CA ARG A 164 29.23 4.59 -15.36
C ARG A 164 29.21 3.06 -15.57
N SER A 165 28.03 2.47 -15.44
CA SER A 165 27.74 1.03 -15.61
C SER A 165 26.45 0.88 -16.43
N ARG A 166 25.97 -0.36 -16.58
CA ARG A 166 24.71 -0.69 -17.27
C ARG A 166 23.54 -0.61 -16.30
N PRO A 167 22.69 0.44 -16.37
CA PRO A 167 21.51 0.51 -15.53
C PRO A 167 20.44 -0.48 -15.99
N ILE A 168 19.77 -1.10 -15.03
CA ILE A 168 18.65 -2.03 -15.21
C ILE A 168 17.41 -1.34 -14.65
N LEU A 169 16.38 -1.21 -15.47
CA LEU A 169 15.10 -0.65 -15.05
C LEU A 169 14.44 -1.60 -14.04
N LYS A 170 14.06 -1.07 -12.88
CA LYS A 170 13.39 -1.81 -11.81
C LYS A 170 11.95 -1.41 -11.63
N GLU A 171 11.66 -0.12 -11.78
CA GLU A 171 10.33 0.40 -11.56
C GLU A 171 10.05 1.60 -12.46
N ILE A 172 8.81 1.75 -12.89
CA ILE A 172 8.27 2.98 -13.46
C ILE A 172 7.15 3.43 -12.53
N ASN A 173 7.30 4.62 -11.94
CA ASN A 173 6.26 5.18 -11.08
C ASN A 173 5.02 5.53 -11.89
N ARG A 174 3.86 5.61 -11.22
CA ARG A 174 2.61 6.08 -11.82
C ARG A 174 2.81 7.40 -12.59
N PHE A 175 2.20 7.45 -13.77
CA PHE A 175 2.16 8.66 -14.60
C PHE A 175 0.86 8.72 -15.42
N ALA A 176 0.58 9.91 -15.95
CA ALA A 176 -0.56 10.18 -16.82
C ALA A 176 -0.09 10.85 -18.12
N PHE A 177 -0.81 10.59 -19.20
CA PHE A 177 -0.74 11.36 -20.44
C PHE A 177 -1.76 12.49 -20.35
N TRP A 178 -1.30 13.73 -20.45
CA TRP A 178 -2.13 14.94 -20.29
C TRP A 178 -2.63 15.48 -21.62
N HIS A 179 -1.80 15.39 -22.66
CA HIS A 179 -2.12 15.88 -24.00
C HIS A 179 -1.79 14.82 -25.05
N PRO A 180 -2.65 14.63 -26.06
CA PRO A 180 -2.36 13.72 -27.16
C PRO A 180 -1.20 14.26 -28.01
N SER A 181 -0.46 13.34 -28.61
CA SER A 181 0.56 13.63 -29.64
C SER A 181 0.08 13.03 -30.94
N ILE A 182 0.19 13.76 -32.04
CA ILE A 182 -0.30 13.35 -33.36
C ILE A 182 0.86 13.13 -34.35
N GLU A 183 0.55 12.56 -35.52
CA GLU A 183 1.52 12.43 -36.60
C GLU A 183 2.20 13.77 -36.92
N TYR A 184 3.52 13.74 -37.17
CA TYR A 184 4.37 14.90 -37.45
C TYR A 184 4.65 15.85 -36.27
N ASP A 185 4.19 15.54 -35.06
CA ASP A 185 4.67 16.25 -33.87
C ASP A 185 6.17 15.98 -33.65
N HIS A 186 6.88 16.99 -33.16
CA HIS A 186 8.23 16.88 -32.61
C HIS A 186 8.11 16.68 -31.09
N LEU A 187 8.53 15.51 -30.62
CA LEU A 187 8.57 15.18 -29.21
C LEU A 187 9.96 15.42 -28.64
N VAL A 188 10.05 16.29 -27.64
CA VAL A 188 11.28 16.59 -26.90
C VAL A 188 11.24 15.89 -25.56
N PHE A 189 12.23 15.05 -25.31
CA PHE A 189 12.41 14.28 -24.08
C PHE A 189 13.53 14.91 -23.26
N LYS A 190 13.22 15.41 -22.07
CA LYS A 190 14.20 16.00 -21.15
C LYS A 190 14.33 15.12 -19.93
N ALA A 191 15.47 14.44 -19.78
CA ALA A 191 15.75 13.54 -18.67
C ALA A 191 16.85 14.08 -17.75
N SER A 192 16.75 13.75 -16.47
CA SER A 192 17.74 14.07 -15.44
C SER A 192 17.63 13.10 -14.29
N VAL A 193 18.77 12.79 -13.64
CA VAL A 193 18.73 12.20 -12.31
C VAL A 193 18.08 13.20 -11.35
N ASN A 194 17.13 12.72 -10.55
CA ASN A 194 16.48 13.52 -9.51
C ASN A 194 17.10 13.24 -8.14
N ASN A 195 17.27 11.96 -7.80
CA ASN A 195 17.84 11.53 -6.53
C ASN A 195 18.41 10.10 -6.64
N THR A 196 19.30 9.76 -5.73
CA THR A 196 19.88 8.43 -5.54
C THR A 196 19.52 7.90 -4.17
N PHE A 197 19.05 6.67 -4.12
CA PHE A 197 18.94 5.86 -2.92
C PHE A 197 20.07 4.83 -2.95
N HIS A 198 20.54 4.36 -1.79
CA HIS A 198 21.70 3.47 -1.65
C HIS A 198 22.06 2.61 -2.89
N SER A 199 21.14 1.74 -3.33
CA SER A 199 21.31 0.84 -4.49
C SER A 199 20.42 1.16 -5.69
N SER A 200 19.78 2.34 -5.74
CA SER A 200 18.91 2.72 -6.85
C SER A 200 18.96 4.21 -7.17
N VAL A 201 18.62 4.56 -8.41
CA VAL A 201 18.57 5.95 -8.87
C VAL A 201 17.21 6.24 -9.49
N GLU A 202 16.63 7.39 -9.14
CA GLU A 202 15.44 7.91 -9.81
C GLU A 202 15.84 8.90 -10.90
N VAL A 203 15.34 8.65 -12.11
CA VAL A 203 15.46 9.54 -13.27
C VAL A 203 14.08 10.05 -13.63
N GLY A 204 13.93 11.37 -13.67
CA GLY A 204 12.72 12.02 -14.18
C GLY A 204 12.86 12.34 -15.66
N VAL A 205 11.79 12.12 -16.42
CA VAL A 205 11.68 12.49 -17.84
C VAL A 205 10.43 13.31 -18.06
N ARG A 206 10.58 14.49 -18.68
CA ARG A 206 9.48 15.33 -19.15
C ARG A 206 9.40 15.27 -20.67
N VAL A 207 8.21 15.02 -21.19
CA VAL A 207 7.94 14.91 -22.63
C VAL A 207 7.09 16.10 -23.08
N GLU A 208 7.60 16.82 -24.07
CA GLU A 208 6.97 18.01 -24.64
C GLU A 208 6.71 17.81 -26.13
N ALA A 209 5.51 18.14 -26.61
CA ALA A 209 5.16 18.08 -28.02
C ALA A 209 5.10 19.48 -28.64
N PHE A 210 5.60 19.58 -29.86
CA PHE A 210 5.51 20.74 -30.72
C PHE A 210 4.98 20.30 -32.08
N THR A 211 3.96 20.97 -32.59
CA THR A 211 3.63 20.84 -34.02
C THR A 211 4.78 21.41 -34.86
N CYS A 212 4.87 21.02 -36.13
CA CYS A 212 5.91 21.54 -37.04
C CYS A 212 5.98 23.08 -37.08
N GLY A 213 4.83 23.76 -37.07
CA GLY A 213 4.77 25.22 -37.02
C GLY A 213 5.27 25.81 -35.69
N GLU A 214 4.86 25.23 -34.56
CA GLU A 214 5.32 25.64 -33.23
C GLU A 214 6.82 25.42 -33.05
N TRP A 215 7.35 24.32 -33.60
CA TRP A 215 8.76 23.99 -33.56
C TRP A 215 9.61 25.00 -34.33
N ILE A 216 9.20 25.37 -35.55
CA ILE A 216 9.94 26.34 -36.38
C ILE A 216 9.95 27.74 -35.77
N LEU A 217 8.90 28.10 -35.03
CA LEU A 217 8.73 29.43 -34.43
C LEU A 217 9.26 29.54 -33.00
N ASP A 218 9.96 28.51 -32.50
CA ASP A 218 10.45 28.43 -31.11
C ASP A 218 9.37 28.82 -30.10
N CYS A 219 8.16 28.27 -30.27
CA CYS A 219 7.01 28.62 -29.44
C CYS A 219 7.33 28.38 -27.94
N PRO A 220 7.12 29.37 -27.06
CA PRO A 220 7.51 29.28 -25.66
C PRO A 220 6.61 28.37 -24.81
N HIS A 221 5.49 27.88 -25.36
CA HIS A 221 4.49 27.10 -24.63
C HIS A 221 4.30 25.71 -25.26
N PRO A 222 5.20 24.74 -24.99
CA PRO A 222 5.03 23.37 -25.45
C PRO A 222 3.82 22.70 -24.82
N ARG A 223 3.23 21.75 -25.56
CA ARG A 223 2.22 20.84 -24.99
C ARG A 223 2.91 19.80 -24.13
N HIS A 224 2.64 19.79 -22.83
CA HIS A 224 3.20 18.79 -21.92
C HIS A 224 2.47 17.46 -22.08
N VAL A 225 3.11 16.48 -22.73
CA VAL A 225 2.50 15.18 -23.02
C VAL A 225 2.44 14.32 -21.76
N CYS A 226 3.60 14.08 -21.12
CA CYS A 226 3.67 13.34 -19.87
C CYS A 226 4.96 13.65 -19.10
N SER A 227 4.96 13.32 -17.81
CA SER A 227 6.18 13.24 -17.01
C SER A 227 6.23 11.87 -16.36
N ALA A 228 7.32 11.16 -16.55
CA ALA A 228 7.54 9.82 -16.00
C ALA A 228 8.76 9.81 -15.07
N PHE A 229 8.74 8.93 -14.07
CA PHE A 229 9.83 8.75 -13.13
C PHE A 229 10.21 7.27 -13.11
N LEU A 230 11.47 6.99 -13.42
CA LEU A 230 11.98 5.64 -13.62
C LEU A 230 13.05 5.36 -12.56
N ILE A 231 12.93 4.21 -11.90
CA ILE A 231 13.89 3.73 -10.92
C ILE A 231 14.79 2.70 -11.57
N PHE A 232 16.09 2.97 -11.57
CA PHE A 232 17.10 2.06 -12.05
C PHE A 232 17.92 1.50 -10.90
N SER A 233 18.41 0.28 -11.09
CA SER A 233 19.50 -0.32 -10.31
C SER A 233 20.69 -0.55 -11.24
N ALA A 234 21.87 -0.81 -10.70
CA ALA A 234 23.00 -1.25 -11.50
C ALA A 234 23.72 -2.38 -10.74
N LEU A 235 24.41 -3.22 -11.49
CA LEU A 235 25.30 -4.23 -10.94
C LEU A 235 26.75 -3.81 -11.17
N ASP A 236 27.64 -4.19 -10.26
CA ASP A 236 29.08 -4.06 -10.43
C ASP A 236 29.64 -5.20 -11.31
N ASP A 237 30.95 -5.17 -11.57
CA ASP A 237 31.64 -6.18 -12.40
C ASP A 237 31.59 -7.59 -11.80
N LYS A 238 31.23 -7.72 -10.51
CA LYS A 238 31.09 -9.00 -9.80
C LYS A 238 29.65 -9.49 -9.74
N GLY A 239 28.69 -8.72 -10.27
CA GLY A 239 27.27 -9.03 -10.25
C GLY A 239 26.54 -8.62 -8.97
N GLU A 240 27.19 -7.84 -8.09
CA GLU A 240 26.59 -7.33 -6.85
C GLU A 240 25.89 -5.97 -7.08
N PRO A 241 24.86 -5.62 -6.28
CA PRO A 241 24.21 -4.32 -6.38
C PRO A 241 25.19 -3.15 -6.20
N LEU A 242 25.31 -2.32 -7.24
CA LEU A 242 26.15 -1.13 -7.22
C LEU A 242 25.55 -0.08 -6.29
N THR A 243 26.37 0.45 -5.38
CA THR A 243 25.99 1.62 -4.57
C THR A 243 26.15 2.88 -5.40
N PHE A 244 25.05 3.62 -5.57
CA PHE A 244 25.07 4.86 -6.36
C PHE A 244 25.74 5.99 -5.56
N PRO A 245 26.54 6.86 -6.22
CA PRO A 245 27.09 8.03 -5.57
C PRO A 245 25.95 8.98 -5.18
N ARG A 246 26.01 9.57 -3.98
CA ARG A 246 24.99 10.53 -3.54
C ARG A 246 24.99 11.75 -4.46
N VAL A 247 23.80 12.21 -4.85
CA VAL A 247 23.65 13.43 -5.65
C VAL A 247 23.41 14.64 -4.78
N ARG A 248 23.97 15.79 -5.18
CA ARG A 248 23.69 17.10 -4.57
C ARG A 248 22.97 18.00 -5.58
N PRO A 249 21.77 18.49 -5.26
CA PRO A 249 21.09 19.44 -6.12
C PRO A 249 21.84 20.79 -6.11
N THR A 250 22.00 21.41 -7.28
CA THR A 250 22.67 22.72 -7.44
C THR A 250 21.67 23.84 -7.72
N THR A 251 20.66 23.58 -8.56
CA THR A 251 19.64 24.56 -8.93
C THR A 251 18.35 24.42 -8.11
N GLN A 252 17.51 25.45 -8.09
CA GLN A 252 16.19 25.39 -7.44
C GLN A 252 15.32 24.24 -8.00
N ASP A 253 15.39 24.00 -9.31
CA ASP A 253 14.67 22.90 -9.94
C ASP A 253 15.23 21.53 -9.55
N ASP A 254 16.53 21.41 -9.30
CA ASP A 254 17.13 20.17 -8.80
C ASP A 254 16.72 19.92 -7.36
N VAL A 255 16.66 20.95 -6.52
CA VAL A 255 16.17 20.84 -5.14
C VAL A 255 14.71 20.35 -5.13
N ARG A 256 13.86 20.96 -5.96
CA ARG A 256 12.46 20.53 -6.14
C ARG A 256 12.37 19.07 -6.60
N ARG A 257 13.22 18.64 -7.54
CA ARG A 257 13.27 17.25 -8.04
C ARG A 257 13.77 16.28 -6.98
N PHE A 258 14.77 16.66 -6.20
CA PHE A 258 15.38 15.87 -5.13
C PHE A 258 14.36 15.52 -4.04
N TYR A 259 13.67 16.51 -3.50
CA TYR A 259 12.58 16.28 -2.55
C TYR A 259 11.39 15.58 -3.20
N GLY A 260 11.10 15.89 -4.46
CA GLY A 260 10.10 15.18 -5.26
C GLY A 260 10.34 13.67 -5.29
N ALA A 261 11.59 13.23 -5.42
CA ALA A 261 11.93 11.80 -5.43
C ALA A 261 11.70 11.15 -4.07
N ILE A 262 12.03 11.86 -2.97
CA ILE A 262 11.77 11.39 -1.60
C ILE A 262 10.27 11.26 -1.36
N ALA A 263 9.50 12.28 -1.74
CA ALA A 263 8.05 12.29 -1.61
C ALA A 263 7.40 11.17 -2.44
N ARG A 264 7.81 10.98 -3.71
CA ARG A 264 7.33 9.87 -4.54
C ARG A 264 7.59 8.53 -3.88
N LYS A 265 8.79 8.29 -3.35
CA LYS A 265 9.14 7.05 -2.65
C LYS A 265 8.28 6.81 -1.41
N ARG A 266 8.00 7.87 -0.63
CA ARG A 266 7.12 7.80 0.55
C ARG A 266 5.66 7.51 0.17
N VAL A 267 5.12 8.22 -0.83
CA VAL A 267 3.74 7.99 -1.32
C VAL A 267 3.59 6.58 -1.86
N LEU A 268 4.55 6.12 -2.66
CA LEU A 268 4.59 4.77 -3.20
C LEU A 268 4.51 3.72 -2.10
N PHE A 269 5.35 3.88 -1.08
CA PHE A 269 5.37 2.99 0.08
C PHE A 269 3.99 2.96 0.76
N ASN A 270 3.39 4.12 1.03
CA ASN A 270 2.06 4.21 1.64
C ASN A 270 0.98 3.52 0.77
N SER A 271 0.98 3.74 -0.54
CA SER A 271 0.05 3.09 -1.46
C SER A 271 0.21 1.57 -1.51
N LYS A 272 1.46 1.07 -1.54
CA LYS A 272 1.76 -0.37 -1.44
C LYS A 272 1.24 -0.97 -0.13
N CYS A 273 1.34 -0.23 0.97
CA CYS A 273 0.81 -0.68 2.26
C CYS A 273 -0.72 -0.81 2.25
N VAL A 274 -1.43 0.17 1.66
CA VAL A 274 -2.90 0.14 1.54
C VAL A 274 -3.37 -1.01 0.67
N LEU A 275 -2.72 -1.22 -0.49
CA LEU A 275 -3.07 -2.32 -1.41
C LEU A 275 -2.67 -3.69 -0.86
N SER A 276 -1.48 -3.83 -0.26
CA SER A 276 -1.02 -5.09 0.34
C SER A 276 -1.85 -5.49 1.56
N ALA A 277 -2.36 -4.53 2.35
CA ALA A 277 -3.24 -4.80 3.47
C ALA A 277 -4.61 -5.34 3.04
N LYS A 278 -5.01 -5.12 1.78
CA LYS A 278 -6.28 -5.56 1.19
C LYS A 278 -6.15 -6.75 0.23
N ALA A 279 -4.97 -6.94 -0.38
CA ALA A 279 -4.62 -8.08 -1.22
C ALA A 279 -4.39 -9.37 -0.41
N ASP A 280 -4.15 -9.24 0.90
CA ASP A 280 -4.37 -10.35 1.83
C ASP A 280 -5.88 -10.65 1.85
N LYS A 281 -6.25 -11.75 1.16
CA LYS A 281 -7.57 -12.40 1.04
C LYS A 281 -8.78 -11.56 1.52
N PRO A 282 -9.79 -11.31 0.64
CA PRO A 282 -11.01 -10.61 1.07
C PRO A 282 -11.53 -11.23 2.36
N SER A 283 -11.92 -10.37 3.30
CA SER A 283 -12.52 -10.80 4.58
C SER A 283 -13.53 -11.89 4.30
N ASP A 284 -13.35 -13.06 4.93
CA ASP A 284 -14.17 -14.24 4.60
C ASP A 284 -15.66 -13.85 4.68
N ALA A 285 -16.42 -14.23 3.64
CA ALA A 285 -17.85 -13.96 3.59
C ALA A 285 -18.53 -14.58 4.81
N TRP A 286 -19.28 -13.78 5.56
CA TRP A 286 -20.08 -14.29 6.65
C TRP A 286 -21.32 -15.01 6.11
N ASP A 287 -21.46 -16.28 6.51
CA ASP A 287 -22.69 -17.05 6.32
C ASP A 287 -22.95 -17.93 7.55
N SER A 288 -24.22 -18.15 7.88
CA SER A 288 -24.60 -19.01 9.00
C SER A 288 -24.05 -20.44 8.83
N ASP A 289 -23.92 -20.90 7.59
CA ASP A 289 -23.39 -22.24 7.27
C ASP A 289 -21.88 -22.37 7.53
N ASN A 290 -21.12 -21.27 7.47
CA ASN A 290 -19.67 -21.28 7.68
C ASN A 290 -19.23 -20.72 9.05
N GLN A 291 -20.20 -20.33 9.89
CA GLN A 291 -19.99 -19.80 11.24
C GLN A 291 -18.97 -20.61 12.06
N ALA A 292 -19.16 -21.93 12.16
CA ALA A 292 -18.32 -22.79 12.99
C ALA A 292 -16.86 -22.79 12.51
N TYR A 293 -16.67 -22.78 11.19
CA TYR A 293 -15.36 -22.70 10.56
C TYR A 293 -14.69 -21.34 10.81
N LEU A 294 -15.42 -20.24 10.60
CA LEU A 294 -14.88 -18.89 10.82
C LEU A 294 -14.52 -18.64 12.29
N SER A 295 -15.34 -19.10 13.22
CA SER A 295 -15.05 -19.04 14.65
C SER A 295 -13.80 -19.83 15.02
N TYR A 296 -13.68 -21.07 14.52
CA TYR A 296 -12.49 -21.89 14.73
C TYR A 296 -11.25 -21.22 14.15
N LYS A 297 -11.32 -20.73 12.91
CA LYS A 297 -10.24 -20.02 12.21
C LYS A 297 -9.80 -18.77 12.97
N ASN A 298 -10.76 -18.00 13.49
CA ASN A 298 -10.50 -16.79 14.27
C ASN A 298 -9.72 -17.10 15.56
N ILE A 299 -10.20 -18.08 16.34
CA ILE A 299 -9.55 -18.50 17.59
C ILE A 299 -8.17 -19.11 17.31
N ALA A 300 -8.07 -20.03 16.33
CA ALA A 300 -6.81 -20.69 15.98
C ALA A 300 -5.75 -19.69 15.52
N ALA A 301 -6.13 -18.67 14.76
CA ALA A 301 -5.21 -17.62 14.29
C ALA A 301 -4.62 -16.81 15.46
N LEU A 302 -5.43 -16.49 16.47
CA LEU A 302 -4.98 -15.76 17.66
C LEU A 302 -4.08 -16.64 18.54
N THR A 303 -4.48 -17.89 18.79
CA THR A 303 -3.66 -18.85 19.56
C THR A 303 -2.30 -19.07 18.90
N TYR A 304 -2.28 -19.28 17.58
CA TYR A 304 -1.04 -19.42 16.82
C TYR A 304 -0.15 -18.18 16.92
N MET A 305 -0.72 -16.97 16.97
CA MET A 305 0.04 -15.74 17.12
C MET A 305 0.74 -15.68 18.49
N VAL A 306 0.06 -16.09 19.55
CA VAL A 306 0.60 -16.10 20.91
C VAL A 306 1.77 -17.06 21.03
N ASP A 307 1.64 -18.25 20.45
CA ASP A 307 2.63 -19.32 20.53
C ASP A 307 3.87 -19.11 19.63
N LYS A 308 3.94 -17.99 18.90
CA LYS A 308 5.14 -17.65 18.12
C LYS A 308 6.37 -17.57 19.02
N THR A 309 7.45 -18.20 18.57
CA THR A 309 8.76 -18.11 19.22
C THR A 309 9.49 -16.87 18.69
N ARG A 310 10.29 -16.18 19.52
CA ARG A 310 11.09 -14.97 19.16
C ARG A 310 10.37 -13.61 19.19
N TRP A 311 9.49 -13.38 20.17
CA TRP A 311 9.03 -12.03 20.50
C TRP A 311 10.20 -11.15 20.97
N LYS A 312 10.40 -9.98 20.35
CA LYS A 312 11.34 -8.95 20.81
C LYS A 312 10.61 -7.99 21.74
N ILE A 313 11.26 -7.55 22.81
CA ILE A 313 10.70 -6.51 23.70
C ILE A 313 10.93 -5.16 23.02
N ALA A 314 9.85 -4.47 22.70
CA ALA A 314 9.89 -3.12 22.11
C ALA A 314 9.88 -2.04 23.20
N SER A 315 9.10 -2.24 24.26
CA SER A 315 9.11 -1.40 25.45
C SER A 315 8.76 -2.21 26.71
N ASP A 316 9.36 -1.82 27.84
CA ASP A 316 9.09 -2.43 29.15
C ASP A 316 8.91 -1.32 30.19
N LYS A 317 7.65 -0.94 30.43
CA LYS A 317 7.25 0.01 31.47
C LYS A 317 6.71 -0.74 32.67
N THR A 318 7.61 -1.44 33.37
CA THR A 318 7.29 -2.14 34.62
C THR A 318 6.58 -1.25 35.66
N GLN A 319 6.82 0.07 35.67
CA GLN A 319 6.14 1.01 36.57
C GLN A 319 4.63 1.16 36.27
N ASP A 320 4.22 1.01 35.01
CA ASP A 320 2.84 1.15 34.55
C ASP A 320 2.15 -0.22 34.35
N ASN A 321 2.79 -1.32 34.74
CA ASN A 321 2.32 -2.69 34.54
C ASN A 321 2.09 -3.08 33.05
N ILE A 322 2.84 -2.47 32.13
CA ILE A 322 2.70 -2.68 30.68
C ILE A 322 4.02 -3.13 30.06
N LYS A 323 3.97 -4.17 29.20
CA LYS A 323 5.08 -4.59 28.35
C LYS A 323 4.62 -4.74 26.91
N VAL A 324 5.38 -4.20 25.96
CA VAL A 324 5.09 -4.29 24.53
C VAL A 324 6.14 -5.15 23.84
N PHE A 325 5.67 -6.13 23.10
CA PHE A 325 6.47 -7.05 22.31
C PHE A 325 6.14 -6.91 20.83
N THR A 326 7.14 -7.04 19.98
CA THR A 326 7.01 -7.05 18.52
C THR A 326 7.60 -8.33 17.93
N HIS A 327 6.99 -8.83 16.87
CA HIS A 327 7.47 -9.98 16.11
C HIS A 327 7.28 -9.70 14.62
N GLU A 328 8.37 -9.65 13.88
CA GLU A 328 8.40 -9.45 12.44
C GLU A 328 8.43 -10.80 11.72
N ASP A 329 7.54 -10.99 10.75
CA ASP A 329 7.40 -12.23 9.99
C ASP A 329 7.11 -11.91 8.52
N GLY A 330 8.16 -11.89 7.69
CA GLY A 330 8.07 -11.58 6.27
C GLY A 330 7.43 -10.21 5.99
N ALA A 331 6.17 -10.21 5.56
CA ALA A 331 5.38 -9.01 5.25
C ALA A 331 4.39 -8.60 6.37
N THR A 332 4.46 -9.20 7.56
CA THR A 332 3.61 -8.85 8.70
C THR A 332 4.40 -8.52 9.98
N VAL A 333 3.91 -7.53 10.74
CA VAL A 333 4.38 -7.21 12.09
C VAL A 333 3.27 -7.61 13.06
N SER A 334 3.60 -8.45 14.03
CA SER A 334 2.68 -8.77 15.13
C SER A 334 3.12 -7.99 16.36
N VAL A 335 2.17 -7.34 17.02
CA VAL A 335 2.36 -6.62 18.29
C VAL A 335 1.61 -7.38 19.38
N LYS A 336 2.25 -7.56 20.52
CA LYS A 336 1.65 -8.14 21.74
C LYS A 336 1.88 -7.19 22.89
N VAL A 337 0.81 -6.79 23.57
CA VAL A 337 0.84 -5.93 24.75
C VAL A 337 0.40 -6.75 25.95
N GLU A 338 1.26 -6.86 26.95
CA GLU A 338 0.97 -7.50 28.23
C GLU A 338 0.61 -6.44 29.27
N MET A 339 -0.53 -6.61 29.92
CA MET A 339 -1.06 -5.72 30.95
C MET A 339 -1.32 -6.53 32.23
N ALA A 340 -0.70 -6.15 33.34
CA ALA A 340 -1.05 -6.74 34.64
C ALA A 340 -2.13 -5.88 35.33
N VAL A 341 -3.29 -6.48 35.59
CA VAL A 341 -4.51 -5.78 36.04
C VAL A 341 -4.94 -6.29 37.41
N LYS A 342 -5.29 -5.39 38.34
CA LYS A 342 -5.76 -5.73 39.70
C LYS A 342 -7.27 -5.99 39.74
N VAL A 343 -7.75 -6.79 38.79
CA VAL A 343 -9.17 -7.16 38.65
C VAL A 343 -9.26 -8.69 38.56
N PRO A 344 -10.28 -9.32 39.18
CA PRO A 344 -10.51 -10.75 39.01
C PRO A 344 -10.72 -11.14 37.55
N PHE A 345 -10.19 -12.30 37.19
CA PHE A 345 -10.23 -12.87 35.83
C PHE A 345 -11.61 -12.81 35.16
N HIS A 346 -12.67 -13.17 35.88
CA HIS A 346 -14.03 -13.24 35.31
C HIS A 346 -14.60 -11.85 34.98
N ALA A 347 -14.27 -10.83 35.77
CA ALA A 347 -14.71 -9.46 35.53
C ALA A 347 -14.00 -8.86 34.32
N ALA A 348 -12.68 -9.08 34.19
CA ALA A 348 -11.91 -8.68 33.02
C ALA A 348 -12.43 -9.39 31.74
N ALA A 349 -12.69 -10.69 31.81
CA ALA A 349 -13.26 -11.45 30.70
C ALA A 349 -14.63 -10.90 30.28
N PHE A 350 -15.50 -10.59 31.23
CA PHE A 350 -16.81 -10.02 30.94
C PHE A 350 -16.70 -8.66 30.24
N LEU A 351 -15.92 -7.73 30.79
CA LEU A 351 -15.79 -6.36 30.27
C LEU A 351 -15.11 -6.31 28.90
N LEU A 352 -14.03 -7.09 28.69
CA LEU A 352 -13.29 -7.09 27.41
C LEU A 352 -13.99 -7.87 26.30
N SER A 353 -14.92 -8.76 26.66
CA SER A 353 -15.71 -9.52 25.68
C SER A 353 -16.85 -8.70 25.05
N ASP A 354 -17.30 -7.62 25.70
CA ASP A 354 -18.35 -6.74 25.19
C ASP A 354 -17.77 -5.51 24.50
N PHE A 355 -17.71 -5.58 23.17
CA PHE A 355 -17.11 -4.52 22.37
C PHE A 355 -17.94 -3.22 22.37
N LYS A 356 -19.20 -3.23 22.85
CA LYS A 356 -19.97 -1.99 23.07
C LYS A 356 -19.33 -1.09 24.13
N LEU A 357 -18.55 -1.66 25.04
CA LEU A 357 -17.85 -0.91 26.09
C LEU A 357 -16.51 -0.35 25.61
N ARG A 358 -16.00 -0.82 24.46
CA ARG A 358 -14.68 -0.46 23.95
C ARG A 358 -14.51 1.05 23.65
N PRO A 359 -15.49 1.76 23.06
CA PRO A 359 -15.42 3.21 22.86
C PRO A 359 -15.21 4.03 24.15
N ARG A 360 -15.49 3.48 25.34
CA ARG A 360 -15.31 4.19 26.61
C ARG A 360 -13.83 4.39 26.98
N TRP A 361 -12.93 3.59 26.44
CA TRP A 361 -11.51 3.59 26.80
C TRP A 361 -10.56 3.56 25.60
N ASP A 362 -10.99 3.02 24.46
CA ASP A 362 -10.18 2.96 23.23
C ASP A 362 -10.54 4.12 22.30
N LYS A 363 -9.70 5.16 22.26
CA LYS A 363 -9.88 6.36 21.43
C LYS A 363 -10.01 6.07 19.92
N HIS A 364 -9.58 4.89 19.47
CA HIS A 364 -9.71 4.48 18.08
C HIS A 364 -11.12 4.02 17.73
N TYR A 365 -11.99 3.79 18.71
CA TYR A 365 -13.37 3.35 18.53
C TYR A 365 -14.32 4.52 18.82
N SER A 366 -14.86 5.13 17.76
CA SER A 366 -15.88 6.19 17.90
C SER A 366 -17.26 5.60 18.21
N SER A 367 -17.62 4.52 17.54
CA SER A 367 -18.84 3.75 17.84
C SER A 367 -18.61 2.26 17.60
N CYS A 368 -19.40 1.44 18.30
CA CYS A 368 -19.36 -0.01 18.15
C CYS A 368 -20.77 -0.57 18.39
N GLU A 369 -21.46 -0.93 17.32
CA GLU A 369 -22.82 -1.45 17.35
C GLU A 369 -22.85 -2.93 17.01
N VAL A 370 -23.81 -3.67 17.59
CA VAL A 370 -23.99 -5.09 17.25
C VAL A 370 -24.81 -5.17 15.98
N LEU A 371 -24.20 -5.73 14.93
CA LEU A 371 -24.84 -5.99 13.66
C LEU A 371 -25.65 -7.30 13.70
N GLU A 372 -25.06 -8.35 14.28
CA GLU A 372 -25.70 -9.66 14.44
C GLU A 372 -25.27 -10.31 15.77
N ASP A 373 -26.23 -10.74 16.57
CA ASP A 373 -26.00 -11.56 17.77
C ASP A 373 -26.15 -13.03 17.41
N VAL A 374 -25.05 -13.63 16.94
CA VAL A 374 -25.05 -14.98 16.35
C VAL A 374 -25.33 -16.03 17.42
N ASN A 375 -24.59 -15.98 18.53
CA ASN A 375 -24.82 -16.80 19.71
C ASN A 375 -24.14 -16.19 20.96
N LYS A 376 -24.26 -16.86 22.11
CA LYS A 376 -23.68 -16.40 23.39
C LYS A 376 -22.16 -16.15 23.38
N ARG A 377 -21.42 -16.66 22.39
CA ARG A 377 -19.97 -16.60 22.26
C ARG A 377 -19.50 -15.82 21.04
N GLU A 378 -20.40 -15.52 20.10
CA GLU A 378 -20.06 -14.96 18.79
C GLU A 378 -21.01 -13.85 18.44
N LYS A 379 -20.43 -12.68 18.17
CA LYS A 379 -21.18 -11.48 17.80
C LYS A 379 -20.45 -10.78 16.68
N ILE A 380 -21.22 -10.18 15.78
CA ILE A 380 -20.70 -9.35 14.71
C ILE A 380 -20.98 -7.90 15.06
N TYR A 381 -19.94 -7.09 14.97
CA TYR A 381 -20.03 -5.66 15.26
C TYR A 381 -19.72 -4.85 14.02
N HIS A 382 -20.42 -3.74 13.88
CA HIS A 382 -20.03 -2.64 13.02
C HIS A 382 -19.32 -1.59 13.87
N VAL A 383 -18.08 -1.28 13.52
CA VAL A 383 -17.21 -0.38 14.27
C VAL A 383 -16.88 0.80 13.38
N ILE A 384 -17.02 2.00 13.92
CA ILE A 384 -16.58 3.23 13.27
C ILE A 384 -15.37 3.76 14.04
N SER A 385 -14.31 4.08 13.32
CA SER A 385 -13.12 4.74 13.83
C SER A 385 -13.12 6.21 13.40
N GLY A 386 -12.75 7.10 14.33
CA GLY A 386 -12.81 8.54 14.13
C GLY A 386 -11.93 9.05 12.99
N PRO A 387 -12.24 10.23 12.43
CA PRO A 387 -11.47 10.79 11.32
C PRO A 387 -10.03 11.07 11.77
N THR A 388 -9.07 10.42 11.12
CA THR A 388 -7.67 10.86 11.13
C THR A 388 -7.60 12.13 10.28
N ALA A 389 -6.98 13.21 10.78
CA ALA A 389 -7.01 14.54 10.15
C ALA A 389 -6.83 14.48 8.62
N GLY A 390 -7.89 14.81 7.86
CA GLY A 390 -7.90 14.84 6.39
C GLY A 390 -8.43 13.59 5.67
N CYS A 391 -8.79 12.51 6.38
CA CYS A 391 -9.31 11.27 5.76
C CYS A 391 -10.79 11.04 6.06
N GLN A 392 -11.48 10.32 5.16
CA GLN A 392 -12.82 9.79 5.43
C GLN A 392 -12.80 8.88 6.68
N PRO A 393 -13.88 8.88 7.49
CA PRO A 393 -13.99 7.99 8.65
C PRO A 393 -13.87 6.52 8.21
N MET A 394 -13.22 5.70 9.04
CA MET A 394 -12.99 4.29 8.73
C MET A 394 -14.09 3.44 9.36
N ASP A 395 -14.54 2.41 8.66
CA ASP A 395 -15.45 1.42 9.23
C ASP A 395 -14.89 -0.01 9.14
N PHE A 396 -15.34 -0.85 10.05
CA PHE A 396 -14.98 -2.26 10.13
C PHE A 396 -16.22 -3.09 10.43
N VAL A 397 -16.31 -4.26 9.80
CA VAL A 397 -17.27 -5.31 10.19
C VAL A 397 -16.46 -6.45 10.78
N ILE A 398 -16.58 -6.67 12.08
CA ILE A 398 -15.74 -7.61 12.82
C ILE A 398 -16.56 -8.73 13.46
N LEU A 399 -16.06 -9.96 13.32
CA LEU A 399 -16.50 -11.13 14.07
C LEU A 399 -15.69 -11.23 15.36
N VAL A 400 -16.37 -11.18 16.50
CA VAL A 400 -15.79 -11.39 17.82
C VAL A 400 -16.19 -12.79 18.29
N SER A 401 -15.20 -13.66 18.48
CA SER A 401 -15.38 -15.05 18.92
C SER A 401 -14.76 -15.26 20.29
N GLN A 402 -15.55 -15.79 21.23
CA GLN A 402 -15.16 -15.96 22.62
C GLN A 402 -15.00 -17.45 22.97
N ARG A 403 -13.91 -17.78 23.67
CA ARG A 403 -13.67 -19.14 24.19
C ARG A 403 -13.30 -19.10 25.66
N GLN A 404 -14.09 -19.85 26.43
CA GLN A 404 -13.81 -20.11 27.84
C GLN A 404 -12.63 -21.06 28.01
N PRO A 405 -11.87 -20.94 29.11
CA PRO A 405 -10.79 -21.87 29.41
C PRO A 405 -11.36 -23.27 29.72
N CYS A 406 -10.80 -24.29 29.07
CA CYS A 406 -11.15 -25.69 29.37
C CYS A 406 -10.47 -26.21 30.65
N GLN A 407 -9.39 -25.56 31.07
CA GLN A 407 -8.61 -25.90 32.26
C GLN A 407 -8.19 -24.61 32.99
N PRO A 408 -7.95 -24.63 34.32
CA PRO A 408 -7.59 -23.44 35.08
C PRO A 408 -6.34 -22.69 34.60
N GLN A 409 -5.45 -23.40 33.90
CA GLN A 409 -4.17 -22.88 33.39
C GLN A 409 -4.31 -22.25 31.99
N MET A 410 -5.43 -22.45 31.31
CA MET A 410 -5.68 -21.93 29.96
C MET A 410 -6.28 -20.53 30.01
N PRO A 411 -6.01 -19.67 29.02
CA PRO A 411 -6.60 -18.35 28.97
C PRO A 411 -8.07 -18.35 28.54
N TYR A 412 -8.79 -17.31 28.93
CA TYR A 412 -9.99 -16.89 28.22
C TYR A 412 -9.57 -16.14 26.96
N THR A 413 -10.11 -16.54 25.81
CA THR A 413 -9.70 -16.00 24.50
C THR A 413 -10.85 -15.24 23.86
N VAL A 414 -10.59 -14.00 23.44
CA VAL A 414 -11.48 -13.17 22.63
C VAL A 414 -10.77 -12.87 21.32
N ALA A 415 -11.13 -13.57 20.24
CA ALA A 415 -10.54 -13.36 18.93
C ALA A 415 -11.40 -12.46 18.05
N VAL A 416 -10.74 -11.62 17.26
CA VAL A 416 -11.35 -10.61 16.41
C VAL A 416 -10.76 -10.71 15.01
N ARG A 417 -11.65 -10.75 14.02
CA ARG A 417 -11.26 -10.60 12.61
C ARG A 417 -12.35 -9.93 11.80
N SER A 418 -11.99 -9.33 10.68
CA SER A 418 -12.96 -8.79 9.74
C SER A 418 -13.66 -9.88 8.93
N VAL A 419 -14.95 -9.68 8.70
CA VAL A 419 -15.82 -10.55 7.88
C VAL A 419 -16.64 -9.70 6.93
N ALA A 420 -16.92 -10.23 5.73
CA ALA A 420 -17.80 -9.56 4.78
C ALA A 420 -19.26 -9.95 5.06
N HIS A 421 -20.07 -9.05 5.60
CA HIS A 421 -21.45 -9.31 5.97
C HIS A 421 -22.44 -8.80 4.91
N LYS A 422 -23.34 -9.66 4.41
CA LYS A 422 -24.30 -9.31 3.34
C LYS A 422 -25.18 -8.10 3.67
N ALA A 423 -25.62 -7.99 4.93
CA ALA A 423 -26.42 -6.85 5.38
C ALA A 423 -25.63 -5.54 5.54
N MET A 424 -24.29 -5.60 5.49
CA MET A 424 -23.43 -4.41 5.65
C MET A 424 -22.32 -4.33 4.58
N PRO A 425 -22.68 -4.10 3.30
CA PRO A 425 -21.70 -3.85 2.25
C PRO A 425 -20.89 -2.57 2.53
N PRO A 426 -19.74 -2.37 1.86
CA PRO A 426 -18.99 -1.12 1.94
C PRO A 426 -19.88 0.08 1.56
N LEU A 427 -19.92 1.09 2.43
CA LEU A 427 -20.66 2.33 2.19
C LEU A 427 -19.70 3.41 1.68
N LEU A 428 -20.14 4.23 0.72
CA LEU A 428 -19.35 5.34 0.15
C LEU A 428 -18.92 6.39 1.19
N GLU A 429 -19.63 6.48 2.31
CA GLU A 429 -19.35 7.42 3.40
C GLU A 429 -18.14 7.01 4.26
N TYR A 430 -17.74 5.73 4.19
CA TYR A 430 -16.70 5.17 5.05
C TYR A 430 -15.64 4.42 4.25
N SER A 431 -14.39 4.51 4.70
CA SER A 431 -13.33 3.66 4.17
C SER A 431 -13.30 2.31 4.91
N ARG A 432 -13.76 1.25 4.26
CA ARG A 432 -13.79 -0.11 4.83
C ARG A 432 -12.38 -0.67 5.02
N HIS A 433 -12.01 -0.90 6.27
CA HIS A 433 -10.73 -1.48 6.66
C HIS A 433 -10.90 -2.90 7.21
N GLN A 434 -9.79 -3.65 7.23
CA GLN A 434 -9.78 -5.05 7.63
C GLN A 434 -8.84 -5.31 8.80
N VAL A 435 -9.30 -6.14 9.74
CA VAL A 435 -8.52 -6.70 10.85
C VAL A 435 -8.27 -8.16 10.52
N LEU A 436 -7.03 -8.50 10.16
CA LEU A 436 -6.67 -9.88 9.80
C LEU A 436 -6.72 -10.82 11.02
N CYS A 437 -6.15 -10.38 12.14
CA CYS A 437 -6.19 -11.08 13.41
C CYS A 437 -5.86 -10.11 14.56
N SER A 438 -6.78 -9.97 15.51
CA SER A 438 -6.56 -9.25 16.76
C SER A 438 -7.34 -9.92 17.88
N GLY A 439 -7.09 -9.53 19.13
CA GLY A 439 -7.89 -10.00 20.25
C GLY A 439 -7.20 -9.94 21.58
N PHE A 440 -7.86 -10.53 22.59
CA PHE A 440 -7.39 -10.61 23.96
C PHE A 440 -7.20 -12.06 24.39
N GLN A 441 -6.14 -12.31 25.15
CA GLN A 441 -6.00 -13.49 25.98
C GLN A 441 -5.84 -13.09 27.44
N ILE A 442 -6.73 -13.58 28.28
CA ILE A 442 -6.78 -13.22 29.69
C ILE A 442 -6.36 -14.45 30.48
N HIS A 443 -5.37 -14.30 31.36
CA HIS A 443 -4.84 -15.36 32.22
C HIS A 443 -5.11 -15.01 33.67
N SER A 444 -5.55 -16.00 34.46
CA SER A 444 -5.69 -15.84 35.90
C SER A 444 -4.31 -15.84 36.56
N THR A 445 -4.01 -14.84 37.38
CA THR A 445 -2.73 -14.75 38.11
C THR A 445 -2.94 -14.97 39.60
N SER A 446 -3.99 -14.37 40.18
CA SER A 446 -4.41 -14.57 41.57
C SER A 446 -5.93 -14.44 41.69
N SER A 447 -6.49 -14.53 42.90
CA SER A 447 -7.94 -14.37 43.11
C SER A 447 -8.45 -12.99 42.67
N ASN A 448 -7.60 -11.96 42.78
CA ASN A 448 -7.96 -10.56 42.53
C ASN A 448 -7.08 -9.90 41.46
N SER A 449 -6.31 -10.68 40.69
CA SER A 449 -5.50 -10.14 39.61
C SER A 449 -5.44 -11.08 38.41
N CYS A 450 -5.34 -10.49 37.23
CA CYS A 450 -5.19 -11.20 35.97
C CYS A 450 -4.16 -10.51 35.08
N THR A 451 -3.62 -11.27 34.13
CA THR A 451 -2.76 -10.75 33.07
C THR A 451 -3.55 -10.75 31.77
N VAL A 452 -3.65 -9.60 31.12
CA VAL A 452 -4.33 -9.43 29.83
C VAL A 452 -3.30 -9.23 28.74
N TYR A 453 -3.30 -10.10 27.74
CA TYR A 453 -2.53 -9.93 26.52
C TYR A 453 -3.44 -9.40 25.42
N TYR A 454 -3.12 -8.24 24.86
CA TYR A 454 -3.72 -7.77 23.62
C TYR A 454 -2.79 -8.08 22.46
N LEU A 455 -3.30 -8.71 21.41
CA LEU A 455 -2.54 -9.03 20.21
C LEU A 455 -3.15 -8.37 18.98
N LEU A 456 -2.27 -7.92 18.10
CA LEU A 456 -2.64 -7.29 16.84
C LEU A 456 -1.64 -7.68 15.75
N ARG A 457 -2.14 -8.21 14.64
CA ARG A 457 -1.34 -8.40 13.42
C ARG A 457 -1.56 -7.22 12.48
N LEU A 458 -0.45 -6.59 12.12
CA LEU A 458 -0.36 -5.47 11.20
C LEU A 458 0.46 -5.88 9.96
N PRO A 459 0.26 -5.24 8.80
CA PRO A 459 1.19 -5.34 7.67
C PRO A 459 2.52 -4.62 7.98
N THR A 460 3.63 -5.09 7.42
CA THR A 460 5.00 -4.58 7.70
C THR A 460 5.23 -3.11 7.40
N GLY A 461 4.38 -2.47 6.60
CA GLY A 461 4.38 -1.03 6.36
C GLY A 461 4.27 -0.13 7.60
N THR A 462 3.96 -0.72 8.76
CA THR A 462 3.84 -0.05 10.05
C THR A 462 5.01 -0.34 11.00
N ALA A 463 6.04 -1.09 10.58
CA ALA A 463 7.17 -1.49 11.43
C ALA A 463 8.00 -0.30 11.94
N ASP A 464 8.28 0.69 11.08
CA ASP A 464 8.97 1.93 11.47
C ASP A 464 8.09 2.77 12.41
N LYS A 465 6.76 2.65 12.29
CA LYS A 465 5.83 3.20 13.27
C LYS A 465 5.75 2.34 14.54
N ALA A 466 6.03 1.04 14.55
CA ALA A 466 5.93 0.24 15.78
C ALA A 466 7.07 0.54 16.77
N ALA A 467 8.22 1.00 16.28
CA ALA A 467 9.31 1.53 17.11
C ALA A 467 9.01 2.96 17.63
N ASP A 468 8.38 3.81 16.82
CA ASP A 468 7.98 5.18 17.16
C ASP A 468 6.57 5.32 17.77
N ALA A 469 5.76 4.26 17.80
CA ALA A 469 4.37 4.21 18.32
C ALA A 469 4.25 3.47 19.66
N SER A 470 5.36 3.33 20.40
CA SER A 470 5.32 2.83 21.76
C SER A 470 4.37 3.68 22.64
N SER A 471 4.40 5.01 22.52
CA SER A 471 3.54 5.89 23.33
C SER A 471 2.02 5.75 23.09
N PRO A 472 1.47 5.79 21.85
CA PRO A 472 0.02 5.68 21.66
C PRO A 472 -0.56 4.31 22.01
N VAL A 473 0.22 3.23 21.82
CA VAL A 473 -0.22 1.86 22.20
C VAL A 473 -0.22 1.70 23.72
N GLU A 474 0.80 2.23 24.39
CA GLU A 474 0.88 2.26 25.85
C GLU A 474 -0.22 3.12 26.48
N ASP A 475 -0.53 4.29 25.91
CA ASP A 475 -1.61 5.15 26.37
C ASP A 475 -2.97 4.43 26.34
N THR A 476 -3.24 3.71 25.25
CA THR A 476 -4.47 2.91 25.12
C THR A 476 -4.47 1.72 26.08
N ALA A 477 -3.33 1.06 26.29
CA ALA A 477 -3.21 -0.02 27.28
C ALA A 477 -3.45 0.49 28.71
N LEU A 478 -2.91 1.65 29.06
CA LEU A 478 -3.13 2.28 30.36
C LEU A 478 -4.60 2.70 30.55
N ALA A 479 -5.24 3.24 29.52
CA ALA A 479 -6.67 3.54 29.52
C ALA A 479 -7.52 2.27 29.76
N CYS A 480 -7.13 1.14 29.14
CA CYS A 480 -7.77 -0.15 29.36
C CYS A 480 -7.65 -0.61 30.82
N ILE A 481 -6.44 -0.57 31.40
CA ILE A 481 -6.22 -0.94 32.82
C ILE A 481 -7.11 -0.10 33.74
N ARG A 482 -7.11 1.23 33.55
CA ARG A 482 -7.93 2.15 34.35
C ARG A 482 -9.42 1.86 34.22
N PHE A 483 -9.89 1.59 33.01
CA PHE A 483 -11.29 1.24 32.73
C PHE A 483 -11.71 -0.06 33.44
N LEU A 484 -10.86 -1.09 33.37
CA LEU A 484 -11.16 -2.37 34.02
C LEU A 484 -11.22 -2.23 35.54
N GLU A 485 -10.27 -1.49 36.14
CA GLU A 485 -10.23 -1.25 37.57
C GLU A 485 -11.41 -0.39 38.04
N SER A 486 -11.79 0.66 37.29
CA SER A 486 -12.92 1.52 37.65
C SER A 486 -14.27 0.81 37.53
N GLU A 487 -14.54 0.12 36.42
CA GLU A 487 -15.83 -0.56 36.21
C GLU A 487 -15.99 -1.77 37.13
N TYR A 488 -14.89 -2.44 37.49
CA TYR A 488 -14.94 -3.48 38.51
C TYR A 488 -15.35 -2.91 39.87
N MET A 489 -14.75 -1.78 40.27
CA MET A 489 -15.10 -1.09 41.52
C MET A 489 -16.55 -0.59 41.52
N GLU A 490 -17.11 -0.15 40.40
CA GLU A 490 -18.50 0.33 40.37
C GLU A 490 -19.55 -0.79 40.35
N ARG A 491 -19.24 -1.93 39.72
CA ARG A 491 -20.24 -3.00 39.48
C ARG A 491 -20.17 -4.16 40.48
N TRP A 492 -19.02 -4.39 41.13
CA TRP A 492 -18.76 -5.61 41.90
C TRP A 492 -18.18 -5.39 43.30
N VAL A 493 -17.76 -4.17 43.64
CA VAL A 493 -17.24 -3.78 44.96
C VAL A 493 -18.17 -2.75 45.56
#